data_AF-A0A496CCV9-F1
#
_entry.id   AF-A0A496CCV9-F1
#
_cell.length_a   1.000
_cell.length_b   1.000
_cell.length_c   1.000
_cell.angle_alpha   90.00
_cell.angle_beta   90.00
_cell.angle_gamma   90.00
#
_symmetry.space_group_name_H-M   'P 1'
#
loop_
_entity.id
_entity.type
_entity.pdbx_description
1 polymer ?
#
loop_
_entity_poly.entity_id
_entity_poly.type
_entity_poly.pdbx_seq_one_letter_code
_entity_poly.pdbx_strand_id
1 'polypeptide(L)'
;MALEDGTYDIVTLGNMDANALTISDPTLDDATVSCKENATNPMLYHGKGTLTISNGNNTTDTYTAQLEPVADTIRLEVTEDQLGGYTYTLNNMYASISLSDGTGTGATKKRSLTNHQTVNSFPTNGTITLGCSMDGEAENTFDTGIALEAGKVTTLYLTVKKGEVELTGSEISAWENGGTITDEVTTSHLRQKSIKFK
;
A
#
# COMPACT_ATOMS: atom_id res chain seq x y z
N MET A 1 0.55 19.27 -25.14
CA MET A 1 1.97 19.62 -25.22
C MET A 1 2.56 18.75 -26.31
N ALA A 2 3.17 19.33 -27.34
CA ALA A 2 3.84 18.55 -28.40
C ALA A 2 5.32 18.42 -28.01
N LEU A 3 5.84 17.19 -28.00
CA LEU A 3 7.25 16.91 -27.77
C LEU A 3 8.01 17.06 -29.10
N GLU A 4 9.24 17.58 -29.04
CA GLU A 4 10.12 17.70 -30.21
C GLU A 4 10.72 16.33 -30.60
N ASP A 5 11.45 16.28 -31.71
CA ASP A 5 12.22 15.10 -32.08
C ASP A 5 13.27 14.81 -31.00
N GLY A 6 13.28 13.59 -30.48
CA GLY A 6 14.14 13.25 -29.36
C GLY A 6 13.82 11.90 -28.75
N THR A 7 14.68 11.46 -27.82
CA THR A 7 14.42 10.30 -26.97
C THR A 7 14.13 10.79 -25.56
N TYR A 8 13.03 10.32 -25.01
CA TYR A 8 12.51 10.71 -23.72
C TYR A 8 12.39 9.51 -22.81
N ASP A 9 12.78 9.68 -21.56
CA ASP A 9 12.41 8.76 -20.49
C ASP A 9 10.97 9.06 -20.06
N ILE A 10 10.15 8.02 -19.99
CA ILE A 10 8.75 8.10 -19.57
C ILE A 10 8.55 7.22 -18.36
N VAL A 11 7.87 7.75 -17.35
CA VAL A 11 7.28 6.98 -16.26
C VAL A 11 5.78 7.22 -16.29
N THR A 12 5.02 6.15 -16.12
CA THR A 12 3.55 6.23 -16.11
C THR A 12 3.04 5.86 -14.73
N LEU A 13 2.22 6.75 -14.17
CA LEU A 13 1.58 6.56 -12.88
C LEU A 13 0.08 6.53 -13.10
N GLY A 14 -0.58 5.52 -12.55
CA GLY A 14 -2.03 5.33 -12.63
C GLY A 14 -2.69 5.51 -11.28
N ASN A 15 -3.98 5.88 -11.29
CA ASN A 15 -4.84 5.98 -10.11
C ASN A 15 -4.27 6.90 -8.99
N MET A 16 -3.55 7.96 -9.38
CA MET A 16 -3.03 8.94 -8.43
C MET A 16 -4.09 9.99 -8.04
N ASP A 17 -4.13 10.33 -6.75
CA ASP A 17 -4.71 11.61 -6.30
C ASP A 17 -3.77 12.73 -6.76
N ALA A 18 -4.30 13.77 -7.42
CA ALA A 18 -3.51 14.90 -7.91
C ALA A 18 -2.70 15.60 -6.79
N ASN A 19 -3.08 15.42 -5.52
CA ASN A 19 -2.38 15.97 -4.36
C ASN A 19 -1.25 15.06 -3.83
N ALA A 20 -1.09 13.85 -4.37
CA ALA A 20 -0.08 12.86 -3.98
C ALA A 20 1.26 13.04 -4.74
N LEU A 21 1.26 13.83 -5.80
CA LEU A 21 2.43 14.06 -6.64
C LEU A 21 3.32 15.15 -6.03
N THR A 22 4.17 14.77 -5.08
CA THR A 22 5.34 15.58 -4.72
C THR A 22 6.58 14.92 -5.32
N ILE A 23 7.03 15.43 -6.46
CA ILE A 23 8.28 14.98 -7.09
C ILE A 23 9.42 15.70 -6.37
N SER A 24 10.22 14.95 -5.61
CA SER A 24 11.30 15.46 -4.76
C SER A 24 12.50 16.00 -5.53
N ASP A 25 12.78 15.46 -6.72
CA ASP A 25 13.93 15.79 -7.55
C ASP A 25 13.50 15.95 -9.03
N PRO A 26 14.02 16.94 -9.79
CA PRO A 26 13.72 17.08 -11.21
C PRO A 26 14.27 15.93 -12.08
N THR A 27 15.18 15.10 -11.55
CA THR A 27 15.70 13.91 -12.22
C THR A 27 14.88 12.68 -11.84
N LEU A 28 14.57 11.86 -12.85
CA LEU A 28 13.73 10.68 -12.69
C LEU A 28 14.32 9.65 -11.71
N ASP A 29 15.65 9.62 -11.60
CA ASP A 29 16.37 8.58 -10.86
C ASP A 29 16.29 8.77 -9.33
N ASP A 30 16.09 10.02 -8.86
CA ASP A 30 15.95 10.38 -7.44
C ASP A 30 14.52 10.83 -7.07
N ALA A 31 13.61 10.84 -8.04
CA ALA A 31 12.23 11.23 -7.82
C ALA A 31 11.46 10.15 -7.06
N THR A 32 10.69 10.57 -6.06
CA THR A 32 9.79 9.70 -5.30
C THR A 32 8.34 10.14 -5.40
N VAL A 33 7.40 9.22 -5.18
CA VAL A 33 5.97 9.52 -5.11
C VAL A 33 5.37 8.91 -3.86
N SER A 34 4.59 9.70 -3.13
CA SER A 34 3.98 9.32 -1.85
C SER A 34 2.46 9.24 -1.96
N CYS A 35 1.82 8.24 -1.36
CA CYS A 35 0.36 8.16 -1.30
C CYS A 35 -0.19 8.96 -0.11
N LYS A 36 -1.33 9.64 -0.33
CA LYS A 36 -2.08 10.28 0.76
C LYS A 36 -2.63 9.21 1.70
N GLU A 37 -2.72 9.54 2.98
CA GLU A 37 -3.46 8.75 3.95
C GLU A 37 -4.91 8.59 3.47
N ASN A 38 -5.44 7.36 3.52
CA ASN A 38 -6.81 7.01 3.09
C ASN A 38 -7.09 7.01 1.58
N ALA A 39 -6.06 6.89 0.73
CA ALA A 39 -6.32 6.54 -0.67
C ALA A 39 -7.17 5.25 -0.72
N THR A 40 -8.24 5.25 -1.53
CA THR A 40 -9.14 4.09 -1.68
C THR A 40 -8.79 3.25 -2.89
N ASN A 41 -7.95 3.77 -3.80
CA ASN A 41 -7.52 3.07 -5.00
C ASN A 41 -6.02 2.73 -4.94
N PRO A 42 -5.62 1.60 -5.55
CA PRO A 42 -4.25 1.35 -5.97
C PRO A 42 -3.49 2.55 -6.46
N MET A 43 -2.25 2.72 -6.03
CA MET A 43 -1.31 3.39 -6.92
C MET A 43 -0.77 2.36 -7.90
N LEU A 44 -0.80 2.71 -9.18
CA LEU A 44 -0.23 1.88 -10.24
C LEU A 44 1.02 2.55 -10.80
N TYR A 45 1.99 1.75 -11.19
CA TYR A 45 3.26 2.19 -11.73
C TYR A 45 3.61 1.37 -12.96
N HIS A 46 4.14 2.03 -13.97
CA HIS A 46 4.89 1.40 -15.03
C HIS A 46 6.31 1.95 -15.00
N GLY A 47 7.27 1.04 -15.06
CA GLY A 47 8.70 1.31 -15.07
C GLY A 47 9.14 2.37 -16.06
N LYS A 48 10.37 2.85 -15.89
CA LYS A 48 11.05 3.73 -16.84
C LYS A 48 11.03 3.10 -18.24
N GLY A 49 10.23 3.67 -19.13
CA GLY A 49 10.20 3.37 -20.56
C GLY A 49 10.94 4.44 -21.35
N THR A 50 11.31 4.12 -22.59
CA THR A 50 11.87 5.09 -23.53
C THR A 50 10.89 5.32 -24.67
N LEU A 51 10.65 6.58 -25.00
CA LEU A 51 9.91 6.98 -26.20
C LEU A 51 10.82 7.80 -27.09
N THR A 52 11.08 7.29 -28.29
CA THR A 52 11.76 8.04 -29.34
C THR A 52 10.71 8.61 -30.28
N ILE A 53 10.70 9.94 -30.41
CA ILE A 53 9.82 10.69 -31.30
C ILE A 53 10.64 11.12 -32.52
N SER A 54 10.11 10.85 -33.71
CA SER A 54 10.71 11.27 -34.97
C SER A 54 9.64 11.82 -35.91
N ASN A 55 9.41 13.13 -35.86
CA ASN A 55 8.35 13.83 -36.60
C ASN A 55 8.59 13.90 -38.12
N GLY A 56 9.69 13.31 -38.63
CA GLY A 56 10.03 13.32 -40.06
C GLY A 56 9.01 12.63 -40.99
N ASN A 57 8.13 11.77 -40.46
CA ASN A 57 7.29 10.88 -41.28
C ASN A 57 5.76 11.00 -41.06
N ASN A 58 5.24 11.96 -40.28
CA ASN A 58 3.80 12.05 -39.95
C ASN A 58 3.20 10.73 -39.41
N THR A 59 4.01 9.91 -38.74
CA THR A 59 3.59 8.64 -38.14
C THR A 59 3.17 8.85 -36.70
N THR A 60 2.12 8.15 -36.26
CA THR A 60 1.73 8.12 -34.84
C THR A 60 2.57 7.09 -34.10
N ASP A 61 3.47 7.55 -33.23
CA ASP A 61 4.19 6.69 -32.30
C ASP A 61 3.26 6.30 -31.14
N THR A 62 3.17 4.99 -30.85
CA THR A 62 2.33 4.46 -29.77
C THR A 62 3.21 3.94 -28.65
N TYR A 63 3.05 4.51 -27.46
CA TYR A 63 3.65 4.01 -26.22
C TYR A 63 2.62 3.21 -25.43
N THR A 64 2.97 1.98 -25.04
CA THR A 64 2.10 1.12 -24.22
C THR A 64 2.70 0.98 -22.83
N ALA A 65 1.99 1.48 -21.81
CA ALA A 65 2.34 1.26 -20.41
C ALA A 65 1.56 0.06 -19.85
N GLN A 66 2.29 -0.89 -19.26
CA GLN A 66 1.73 -1.99 -18.46
C GLN A 66 1.77 -1.60 -16.99
N LEU A 67 0.63 -1.13 -16.48
CA LEU A 67 0.53 -0.62 -15.12
C LEU A 67 0.38 -1.76 -14.12
N GLU A 68 1.29 -1.82 -13.15
CA GLU A 68 1.27 -2.80 -12.05
C GLU A 68 1.00 -2.10 -10.72
N PRO A 69 0.29 -2.76 -9.79
CA PRO A 69 0.08 -2.20 -8.46
C PRO A 69 1.39 -2.15 -7.68
N VAL A 70 1.65 -1.01 -7.05
CA VAL A 70 2.82 -0.77 -6.19
C VAL A 70 2.43 -0.52 -4.73
N ALA A 71 1.13 -0.42 -4.46
CA ALA A 71 0.57 -0.32 -3.12
C ALA A 71 -0.19 -1.59 -2.76
N ASP A 72 -0.30 -1.86 -1.47
CA ASP A 72 -1.21 -2.84 -0.88
C ASP A 72 -2.40 -2.13 -0.23
N THR A 73 -3.48 -2.89 0.04
CA THR A 73 -4.58 -2.44 0.89
C THR A 73 -4.62 -3.29 2.15
N ILE A 74 -4.63 -2.65 3.30
CA ILE A 74 -4.95 -3.28 4.58
C ILE A 74 -6.33 -2.82 5.07
N ARG A 75 -7.17 -3.78 5.46
CA ARG A 75 -8.46 -3.57 6.10
C ARG A 75 -8.44 -4.14 7.50
N LEU A 76 -9.08 -3.44 8.43
CA LEU A 76 -9.23 -3.90 9.80
C LEU A 76 -10.70 -4.12 10.12
N GLU A 77 -11.03 -5.33 10.55
CA GLU A 77 -12.35 -5.67 11.09
C GLU A 77 -12.22 -6.08 12.55
N VAL A 78 -12.77 -5.26 13.43
CA VAL A 78 -12.68 -5.47 14.88
C VAL A 78 -14.05 -5.85 15.42
N THR A 79 -14.11 -7.00 16.08
CA THR A 79 -15.25 -7.40 16.90
C THR A 79 -14.95 -7.09 18.36
N GLU A 80 -15.76 -6.25 18.99
CA GLU A 80 -15.58 -5.83 20.38
C GLU A 80 -16.65 -6.47 21.28
N ASP A 81 -16.22 -7.25 22.27
CA ASP A 81 -17.13 -7.76 23.32
C ASP A 81 -17.44 -6.70 24.39
N GLN A 82 -16.70 -5.58 24.39
CA GLN A 82 -16.88 -4.41 25.26
C GLN A 82 -16.45 -3.13 24.54
N LEU A 83 -17.19 -2.04 24.74
CA LEU A 83 -16.78 -0.71 24.28
C LEU A 83 -15.48 -0.31 24.99
N GLY A 84 -14.38 -0.17 24.25
CA GLY A 84 -13.08 0.22 24.78
C GLY A 84 -12.36 1.23 23.90
N GLY A 85 -11.58 2.12 24.51
CA GLY A 85 -10.73 3.10 23.82
C GLY A 85 -9.45 2.48 23.25
N TYR A 86 -9.60 1.50 22.36
CA TYR A 86 -8.49 0.90 21.65
C TYR A 86 -8.17 1.69 20.38
N THR A 87 -6.88 1.89 20.13
CA THR A 87 -6.40 2.43 18.86
C THR A 87 -5.46 1.43 18.22
N TYR A 88 -5.49 1.37 16.89
CA TYR A 88 -4.71 0.43 16.10
C TYR A 88 -3.76 1.19 15.18
N THR A 89 -2.58 0.64 14.95
CA THR A 89 -1.60 1.23 14.04
C THR A 89 -0.98 0.17 13.14
N LEU A 90 -0.81 0.48 11.86
CA LEU A 90 0.10 -0.24 10.98
C LEU A 90 1.49 0.34 11.16
N ASN A 91 2.44 -0.53 11.46
CA ASN A 91 3.83 -0.19 11.57
C ASN A 91 4.60 -0.71 10.34
N ASN A 92 5.75 -0.11 10.07
CA ASN A 92 6.69 -0.57 9.05
C ASN A 92 6.16 -0.53 7.61
N MET A 93 5.51 0.58 7.22
CA MET A 93 5.07 0.84 5.84
C MET A 93 5.92 1.93 5.21
N TYR A 94 6.33 1.79 3.95
CA TYR A 94 7.06 2.86 3.26
C TYR A 94 6.18 4.09 3.06
N ALA A 95 6.80 5.27 3.08
CA ALA A 95 6.12 6.54 2.87
C ALA A 95 5.92 6.90 1.40
N SER A 96 6.80 6.37 0.54
CA SER A 96 6.83 6.64 -0.89
C SER A 96 7.34 5.43 -1.68
N ILE A 97 7.24 5.51 -3.00
CA ILE A 97 8.00 4.67 -3.93
C ILE A 97 9.06 5.50 -4.65
N SER A 98 10.09 4.85 -5.16
CA SER A 98 11.01 5.41 -6.13
C SER A 98 10.41 5.40 -7.54
N LEU A 99 10.62 6.44 -8.33
CA LEU A 99 10.23 6.46 -9.74
C LEU A 99 11.19 5.72 -10.66
N SER A 100 12.40 5.40 -10.18
CA SER A 100 13.39 4.65 -10.98
C SER A 100 13.05 3.17 -11.12
N ASP A 101 12.49 2.55 -10.08
CA ASP A 101 12.21 1.11 -10.04
C ASP A 101 10.82 0.74 -9.46
N GLY A 102 10.03 1.72 -9.01
CA GLY A 102 8.71 1.48 -8.43
C GLY A 102 8.71 0.91 -7.01
N THR A 103 9.88 0.71 -6.40
CA THR A 103 10.01 0.07 -5.09
C THR A 103 9.74 1.04 -3.95
N GLY A 104 9.19 0.53 -2.85
CA GLY A 104 8.97 1.32 -1.65
C GLY A 104 10.29 1.86 -1.08
N THR A 105 10.31 3.14 -0.74
CA THR A 105 11.51 3.85 -0.28
C THR A 105 11.20 4.87 0.82
N GLY A 106 12.26 5.43 1.38
CA GLY A 106 12.21 6.44 2.44
C GLY A 106 11.94 5.87 3.83
N ALA A 107 11.65 6.77 4.77
CA ALA A 107 11.36 6.40 6.15
C ALA A 107 10.02 5.65 6.24
N THR A 108 9.97 4.60 7.05
CA THR A 108 8.72 3.92 7.34
C THR A 108 7.84 4.77 8.23
N LYS A 109 6.53 4.77 7.98
CA LYS A 109 5.54 5.51 8.77
C LYS A 109 4.62 4.58 9.54
N LYS A 110 4.18 5.06 10.71
CA LYS A 110 3.02 4.50 11.39
C LYS A 110 1.76 5.06 10.74
N ARG A 111 0.74 4.24 10.55
CA ARG A 111 -0.58 4.68 10.09
C ARG A 111 -1.65 4.23 11.06
N SER A 112 -2.45 5.18 11.54
CA SER A 112 -3.60 4.83 12.37
C SER A 112 -4.62 4.02 11.57
N LEU A 113 -5.18 3.01 12.22
CA LEU A 113 -6.27 2.17 11.74
C LEU A 113 -7.46 2.35 12.69
N THR A 114 -8.62 2.63 12.12
CA THR A 114 -9.90 2.55 12.82
C THR A 114 -10.67 1.32 12.35
N ASN A 115 -11.61 0.84 13.17
CA ASN A 115 -12.46 -0.28 12.77
C ASN A 115 -13.19 0.03 11.45
N HIS A 116 -13.25 -0.95 10.55
CA HIS A 116 -13.79 -0.85 9.19
C HIS A 116 -13.08 0.16 8.27
N GLN A 117 -11.89 0.64 8.66
CA GLN A 117 -11.08 1.48 7.80
C GLN A 117 -10.31 0.65 6.78
N THR A 118 -10.13 1.26 5.60
CA THR A 118 -9.23 0.78 4.56
C THR A 118 -8.03 1.73 4.48
N VAL A 119 -6.82 1.19 4.53
CA VAL A 119 -5.59 1.95 4.38
C VAL A 119 -4.78 1.36 3.24
N ASN A 120 -4.45 2.20 2.26
CA ASN A 120 -3.47 1.86 1.24
C ASN A 120 -2.07 2.27 1.69
N SER A 121 -1.10 1.38 1.52
CA SER A 121 0.30 1.59 1.91
C SER A 121 1.25 1.07 0.85
N PHE A 122 2.51 1.49 0.94
CA PHE A 122 3.57 0.87 0.15
C PHE A 122 4.19 -0.24 1.00
N PRO A 123 4.07 -1.50 0.56
CA PRO A 123 4.50 -2.65 1.35
C PRO A 123 6.02 -2.61 1.53
N THR A 124 6.48 -2.89 2.75
CA THR A 124 7.89 -3.22 2.98
C THR A 124 8.16 -4.68 2.61
N ASN A 125 9.43 -5.07 2.45
CA ASN A 125 9.83 -6.46 2.24
C ASN A 125 9.73 -7.28 3.55
N GLY A 126 8.52 -7.39 4.11
CA GLY A 126 8.28 -8.01 5.41
C GLY A 126 6.81 -8.36 5.63
N THR A 127 6.45 -8.50 6.91
CA THR A 127 5.11 -8.87 7.35
C THR A 127 4.40 -7.70 8.02
N ILE A 128 3.06 -7.75 8.02
CA ILE A 128 2.24 -6.75 8.69
C ILE A 128 2.56 -6.75 10.19
N THR A 129 2.96 -5.59 10.70
CA THR A 129 3.14 -5.36 12.14
C THR A 129 2.03 -4.46 12.66
N LEU A 130 1.14 -5.02 13.47
CA LEU A 130 0.05 -4.28 14.10
C LEU A 130 0.47 -3.77 15.47
N GLY A 131 0.29 -2.47 15.69
CA GLY A 131 0.32 -1.85 17.01
C GLY A 131 -1.09 -1.70 17.56
N CYS A 132 -1.22 -1.85 18.87
CA CYS A 132 -2.44 -1.63 19.59
C CYS A 132 -2.12 -0.90 20.90
N SER A 133 -2.89 0.13 21.23
CA SER A 133 -2.84 0.78 22.53
C SER A 133 -4.25 0.91 23.10
N MET A 134 -4.35 0.85 24.43
CA MET A 134 -5.55 1.13 25.19
C MET A 134 -5.35 2.46 25.93
N ASP A 135 -6.40 3.25 26.12
CA ASP A 135 -6.35 4.55 26.82
C ASP A 135 -5.47 4.52 28.09
N GLY A 136 -4.42 5.33 28.08
CA GLY A 136 -3.48 5.46 29.20
C GLY A 136 -2.37 4.39 29.27
N GLU A 137 -2.35 3.43 28.34
CA GLU A 137 -1.31 2.41 28.23
C GLU A 137 -0.35 2.64 27.05
N ALA A 138 0.84 2.07 27.16
CA ALA A 138 1.81 2.07 26.08
C ALA A 138 1.34 1.20 24.91
N GLU A 139 1.73 1.58 23.69
CA GLU A 139 1.48 0.75 22.50
C GLU A 139 2.26 -0.56 22.59
N ASN A 140 1.54 -1.67 22.39
CA ASN A 140 2.11 -2.98 22.21
C ASN A 140 1.99 -3.36 20.73
N THR A 141 3.01 -4.04 20.19
CA THR A 141 3.01 -4.46 18.78
C THR A 141 3.14 -5.98 18.66
N PHE A 142 2.59 -6.51 17.57
CA PHE A 142 2.79 -7.90 17.18
C PHE A 142 2.90 -8.01 15.66
N ASP A 143 3.83 -8.85 15.22
CA ASP A 143 3.93 -9.29 13.84
C ASP A 143 2.80 -10.29 13.57
N THR A 144 1.97 -10.07 12.54
CA THR A 144 0.87 -10.98 12.18
C THR A 144 1.40 -12.25 11.50
N GLY A 145 2.57 -12.19 10.87
CA GLY A 145 3.13 -13.24 10.02
C GLY A 145 2.55 -13.26 8.60
N ILE A 146 1.69 -12.29 8.25
CA ILE A 146 1.12 -12.13 6.92
C ILE A 146 2.02 -11.20 6.12
N ALA A 147 2.45 -11.64 4.94
CA ALA A 147 3.31 -10.86 4.07
C ALA A 147 2.59 -9.60 3.55
N LEU A 148 3.37 -8.53 3.40
CA LEU A 148 2.94 -7.32 2.71
C LEU A 148 3.20 -7.49 1.21
N GLU A 149 2.14 -7.37 0.39
CA GLU A 149 2.21 -7.64 -1.04
C GLU A 149 1.45 -6.58 -1.83
N ALA A 150 2.13 -5.94 -2.79
CA ALA A 150 1.48 -4.98 -3.66
C ALA A 150 0.38 -5.65 -4.50
N GLY A 151 -0.72 -4.94 -4.71
CA GLY A 151 -1.86 -5.45 -5.48
C GLY A 151 -2.79 -6.39 -4.70
N LYS A 152 -2.55 -6.59 -3.41
CA LYS A 152 -3.41 -7.40 -2.54
C LYS A 152 -4.25 -6.53 -1.61
N VAL A 153 -5.45 -7.02 -1.31
CA VAL A 153 -6.25 -6.60 -0.15
C VAL A 153 -6.05 -7.63 0.94
N THR A 154 -5.56 -7.20 2.08
CA THR A 154 -5.51 -8.03 3.28
C THR A 154 -6.49 -7.49 4.31
N THR A 155 -7.52 -8.26 4.62
CA THR A 155 -8.42 -8.00 5.75
C THR A 155 -7.93 -8.75 6.98
N LEU A 156 -7.76 -8.03 8.08
CA LEU A 156 -7.35 -8.57 9.37
C LEU A 156 -8.56 -8.56 10.31
N TYR A 157 -8.88 -9.71 10.87
CA TYR A 157 -9.97 -9.87 11.81
C TYR A 157 -9.41 -9.89 13.22
N LEU A 158 -9.77 -8.88 14.02
CA LEU A 158 -9.41 -8.79 15.42
C LEU A 158 -10.64 -9.04 16.30
N THR A 159 -10.41 -9.67 17.45
CA THR A 159 -11.38 -9.73 18.54
C THR A 159 -10.80 -9.08 19.78
N VAL A 160 -11.55 -8.16 20.36
CA VAL A 160 -11.18 -7.44 21.58
C VAL A 160 -11.95 -8.02 22.74
N LYS A 161 -11.20 -8.50 23.73
CA LYS A 161 -11.69 -8.93 25.04
C LYS A 161 -11.09 -8.01 26.09
N LYS A 162 -11.60 -8.07 27.32
CA LYS A 162 -11.14 -7.18 28.41
C LYS A 162 -9.62 -7.31 28.63
N GLY A 163 -8.87 -6.28 28.23
CA GLY A 163 -7.41 -6.22 28.33
C GLY A 163 -6.67 -7.11 27.33
N GLU A 164 -7.31 -7.63 26.29
CA GLU A 164 -6.69 -8.50 25.30
C GLU A 164 -7.20 -8.22 23.89
N VAL A 165 -6.28 -8.09 22.94
CA VAL A 165 -6.59 -7.98 21.50
C VAL A 165 -6.00 -9.18 20.80
N GLU A 166 -6.83 -9.88 20.03
CA GLU A 166 -6.52 -11.16 19.43
C GLU A 166 -6.73 -11.08 17.91
N LEU A 167 -5.73 -11.50 17.12
CA LEU A 167 -5.89 -11.73 15.69
C LEU A 167 -6.55 -13.10 15.49
N THR A 168 -7.82 -13.09 15.09
CA THR A 168 -8.67 -14.28 14.95
C THR A 168 -8.70 -14.83 13.54
N GLY A 169 -8.33 -14.02 12.54
CA GLY A 169 -8.24 -14.47 11.17
C GLY A 169 -7.68 -13.42 10.21
N SER A 170 -7.51 -13.84 8.96
CA SER A 170 -7.16 -12.94 7.86
C SER A 170 -7.72 -13.47 6.55
N GLU A 171 -8.13 -12.56 5.67
CA GLU A 171 -8.48 -12.84 4.29
C GLU A 171 -7.56 -12.05 3.37
N ILE A 172 -7.06 -12.72 2.33
CA ILE A 172 -6.25 -12.09 1.29
C ILE A 172 -6.96 -12.28 -0.04
N SER A 173 -7.23 -11.18 -0.72
CA SER A 173 -7.79 -11.18 -2.06
C SER A 173 -6.99 -10.29 -2.99
N ALA A 174 -7.16 -10.54 -4.29
CA ALA A 174 -6.65 -9.65 -5.31
C ALA A 174 -7.48 -8.36 -5.35
N TRP A 175 -6.89 -7.28 -5.89
CA TRP A 175 -7.70 -6.12 -6.26
C TRP A 175 -8.60 -6.40 -7.46
N GLU A 176 -9.91 -6.14 -7.29
CA GLU A 176 -10.92 -6.38 -8.31
C GLU A 176 -10.92 -5.35 -9.45
N ASN A 177 -10.30 -4.17 -9.29
CA ASN A 177 -10.29 -3.12 -10.30
C ASN A 177 -8.86 -2.68 -10.66
N GLY A 178 -8.37 -3.12 -11.83
CA GLY A 178 -7.14 -2.53 -12.39
C GLY A 178 -6.45 -3.22 -13.57
N GLY A 179 -6.74 -4.49 -13.89
CA GLY A 179 -6.16 -5.16 -15.06
C GLY A 179 -5.63 -6.56 -14.76
N THR A 180 -6.56 -7.51 -14.64
CA THR A 180 -6.39 -8.97 -14.57
C THR A 180 -5.52 -9.51 -13.42
N ILE A 181 -6.20 -9.99 -12.38
CA ILE A 181 -5.64 -10.98 -11.44
C ILE A 181 -6.60 -12.16 -11.40
N THR A 182 -6.08 -13.37 -11.64
CA THR A 182 -6.81 -14.64 -11.45
C THR A 182 -6.88 -14.98 -9.97
N ASP A 183 -8.08 -15.23 -9.49
CA ASP A 183 -8.42 -15.53 -8.09
C ASP A 183 -7.57 -16.65 -7.46
N GLU A 184 -6.91 -16.32 -6.35
CA GLU A 184 -6.61 -17.24 -5.27
C GLU A 184 -7.00 -16.57 -3.95
N VAL A 185 -8.19 -16.89 -3.44
CA VAL A 185 -8.57 -16.54 -2.06
C VAL A 185 -7.84 -17.51 -1.14
N THR A 186 -6.78 -17.05 -0.49
CA THR A 186 -6.09 -17.85 0.54
C THR A 186 -6.66 -17.50 1.91
N THR A 187 -7.39 -18.43 2.52
CA THR A 187 -7.80 -18.33 3.93
C THR A 187 -6.70 -18.94 4.80
N SER A 188 -5.91 -18.05 5.40
CA SER A 188 -4.83 -18.45 6.32
C SER A 188 -5.39 -18.69 7.71
N HIS A 189 -5.33 -19.93 8.19
CA HIS A 189 -5.56 -20.25 9.60
C HIS A 189 -4.29 -19.88 10.38
N LEU A 190 -4.17 -18.61 10.75
CA LEU A 190 -3.03 -18.14 11.54
C LEU A 190 -3.04 -18.81 12.92
N ARG A 191 -1.85 -19.10 13.45
CA ARG A 191 -1.72 -19.39 14.88
C ARG A 191 -2.22 -18.17 15.63
N GLN A 192 -3.20 -18.35 16.50
CA GLN A 192 -3.80 -17.32 17.35
C GLN A 192 -2.70 -16.46 17.98
N LYS A 193 -2.64 -15.18 17.59
CA LYS A 193 -1.72 -14.19 18.14
C LYS A 193 -2.52 -13.19 18.95
N SER A 194 -2.11 -12.94 20.20
CA SER A 194 -2.77 -11.96 21.05
C SER A 194 -1.78 -11.06 21.79
N ILE A 195 -2.26 -9.86 22.10
CA ILE A 195 -1.62 -8.88 22.96
C ILE A 195 -2.45 -8.76 24.22
N LYS A 196 -1.79 -8.77 25.38
CA LYS A 196 -2.41 -8.51 26.68
C LYS A 196 -1.89 -7.19 27.26
N PHE A 197 -2.84 -6.36 27.69
CA PHE A 197 -2.63 -5.11 28.41
C PHE A 197 -2.57 -5.40 29.92
N LYS A 198 -1.81 -4.60 30.68
CA LYS A 198 -1.43 -4.93 32.07
C LYS A 198 -2.32 -4.29 33.11
#